data_AF-A0A124IDA0-F1
#
_entry.id   AF-A0A124IDA0-F1
#
_cell.length_a   1.000
_cell.length_b   1.000
_cell.length_c   1.000
_cell.angle_alpha   90.00
_cell.angle_beta   90.00
_cell.angle_gamma   90.00
#
_symmetry.space_group_name_H-M   'P 1'
#
loop_
_entity.id
_entity.type
_entity.pdbx_description
1 polymer ?
#
loop_
_entity_poly.entity_id
_entity_poly.type
_entity_poly.pdbx_seq_one_letter_code
_entity_poly.pdbx_strand_id
1 'polypeptide(L)'
;MLDQRLRERGRDLTARRADLAEVGGGDVALEVVAGQYSTDGISGSMSFKRRYTSGSSDSFALVTVTGAAACTGIPNGTYTDAVTGDVKTVTDGRLSVSAPGKGNLRVYVLNGPGKIGTDGPYLK
;
A
#
# COMPACT_ATOMS: atom_id res chain seq x y z
N MET A 1 46.27 -5.12 -25.58
CA MET A 1 45.12 -4.50 -26.29
C MET A 1 43.74 -4.88 -25.70
N LEU A 2 43.64 -5.87 -24.79
CA LEU A 2 42.38 -6.17 -24.07
C LEU A 2 42.05 -5.20 -22.92
N ASP A 3 43.02 -4.46 -22.38
CA ASP A 3 42.82 -3.62 -21.19
C ASP A 3 42.03 -2.32 -21.42
N GLN A 4 41.95 -1.82 -22.66
CA GLN A 4 41.15 -0.62 -22.95
C GLN A 4 39.65 -0.93 -23.07
N ARG A 5 39.27 -2.10 -23.60
CA ARG A 5 37.86 -2.51 -23.76
C ARG A 5 37.17 -2.97 -22.47
N LEU A 6 37.93 -3.27 -21.41
CA LEU A 6 37.38 -3.54 -20.07
C LEU A 6 37.26 -2.25 -19.24
N ARG A 7 38.14 -1.27 -19.45
CA ARG A 7 38.05 0.07 -18.81
C ARG A 7 36.92 0.95 -19.37
N GLU A 8 36.44 0.68 -20.58
CA GLU A 8 35.29 1.37 -21.16
C GLU A 8 33.95 0.74 -20.73
N ARG A 9 33.89 -0.60 -20.62
CA ARG A 9 32.70 -1.29 -20.07
C ARG A 9 32.49 -1.06 -18.57
N GLY A 10 33.57 -0.89 -17.78
CA GLY A 10 33.46 -0.54 -16.36
C GLY A 10 32.98 0.89 -16.10
N ARG A 11 33.30 1.83 -17.00
CA ARG A 11 32.87 3.23 -16.89
C ARG A 11 31.43 3.46 -17.38
N ASP A 12 30.95 2.69 -18.36
CA ASP A 12 29.55 2.71 -18.81
C ASP A 12 28.59 2.14 -17.75
N LEU A 13 29.00 1.10 -16.99
CA LEU A 13 28.19 0.57 -15.89
C LEU A 13 28.14 1.49 -14.66
N THR A 14 29.15 2.33 -14.47
CA THR A 14 29.17 3.34 -13.38
C THR A 14 28.33 4.56 -13.76
N ALA A 15 28.30 4.94 -15.04
CA ALA A 15 27.45 6.03 -15.54
C ALA A 15 25.96 5.65 -15.62
N ARG A 16 25.63 4.40 -15.96
CA ARG A 16 24.22 3.91 -15.95
C ARG A 16 23.60 3.79 -14.57
N ARG A 17 24.41 3.85 -13.50
CA ARG A 17 23.92 3.92 -12.10
C ARG A 17 23.70 5.34 -11.60
N ALA A 18 24.19 6.36 -12.30
CA ALA A 18 23.99 7.75 -11.93
C ALA A 18 22.74 8.37 -12.60
N ASP A 19 22.28 7.83 -13.73
CA ASP A 19 21.10 8.36 -14.46
C ASP A 19 19.74 7.93 -13.87
N LEU A 20 19.73 7.07 -12.84
CA LEU A 20 18.52 6.63 -12.15
C LEU A 20 18.27 7.32 -10.79
N ALA A 21 19.04 8.36 -10.46
CA ALA A 21 19.01 9.01 -9.14
C ALA A 21 18.25 10.36 -9.09
N GLU A 22 17.73 10.86 -10.21
CA GLU A 22 17.05 12.17 -10.27
C GLU A 22 15.67 12.09 -10.93
N VAL A 23 14.82 11.20 -10.42
CA VAL A 23 13.36 11.31 -10.57
C VAL A 23 12.74 11.22 -9.19
N GLY A 24 12.55 12.40 -8.59
CA GLY A 24 11.69 12.75 -7.46
C GLY A 24 11.32 11.66 -6.46
N GLY A 25 11.88 11.77 -5.25
CA GLY A 25 11.22 11.43 -3.98
C GLY A 25 10.35 10.16 -3.97
N GLY A 26 10.81 9.11 -4.64
CA GLY A 26 10.07 7.87 -4.80
C GLY A 26 10.04 7.13 -3.48
N ASP A 27 8.83 6.96 -2.96
CA ASP A 27 8.42 5.96 -1.99
C ASP A 27 9.31 4.72 -2.14
N VAL A 28 10.13 4.42 -1.13
CA VAL A 28 11.04 3.27 -1.15
C VAL A 28 10.14 2.07 -1.32
N ALA A 29 10.07 1.53 -2.54
CA ALA A 29 9.37 0.30 -2.83
C ALA A 29 10.06 -0.78 -2.01
N LEU A 30 9.54 -1.00 -0.80
CA LEU A 30 9.77 -2.23 -0.07
C LEU A 30 9.44 -3.33 -1.09
N GLU A 31 10.42 -4.16 -1.45
CA GLU A 31 10.08 -5.47 -1.99
C GLU A 31 9.39 -6.23 -0.85
N VAL A 32 8.08 -6.02 -0.73
CA VAL A 32 7.24 -6.59 0.31
C VAL A 32 7.03 -8.05 -0.04
N VAL A 33 7.70 -8.95 0.67
CA VAL A 33 7.36 -10.38 0.66
C VAL A 33 5.94 -10.53 1.18
N ALA A 34 5.12 -11.38 0.54
CA ALA A 34 3.75 -11.66 0.96
C ALA A 34 3.71 -11.99 2.47
N GLY A 35 2.98 -11.19 3.25
CA GLY A 35 2.85 -11.35 4.70
C GLY A 35 3.38 -10.19 5.54
N GLN A 36 4.18 -9.30 4.98
CA GLN A 36 4.56 -8.05 5.65
C GLN A 36 3.37 -7.08 5.77
N TYR A 37 3.35 -6.35 6.87
CA TYR A 37 2.42 -5.25 7.16
C TYR A 37 3.21 -4.02 7.61
N SER A 38 2.63 -2.83 7.44
CA SER A 38 3.23 -1.56 7.89
C SER A 38 2.19 -0.74 8.67
N THR A 39 2.67 0.04 9.64
CA THR A 39 1.90 1.08 10.34
C THR A 39 2.32 2.49 9.93
N ASP A 40 3.21 2.61 8.94
CA ASP A 40 3.73 3.91 8.50
C ASP A 40 2.64 4.74 7.85
N GLY A 41 2.56 6.02 8.23
CA GLY A 41 1.52 6.93 7.75
C GLY A 41 0.13 6.61 8.26
N ILE A 42 -0.01 5.80 9.33
CA ILE A 42 -1.30 5.50 9.96
C ILE A 42 -1.40 6.21 11.31
N SER A 43 -2.49 6.95 11.51
CA SER A 43 -2.98 7.32 12.83
C SER A 43 -4.11 6.38 13.22
N GLY A 44 -4.02 5.75 14.39
CA GLY A 44 -4.98 4.73 14.85
C GLY A 44 -4.29 3.69 15.73
N SER A 45 -4.98 3.19 16.75
CA SER A 45 -4.38 2.35 17.79
C SER A 45 -4.18 0.90 17.36
N MET A 46 -5.03 0.39 16.46
CA MET A 46 -5.02 -1.00 15.99
C MET A 46 -5.31 -1.03 14.50
N SER A 47 -4.40 -0.43 13.72
CA SER A 47 -4.59 -0.22 12.30
C SER A 47 -3.28 -0.44 11.56
N PHE A 48 -3.33 -1.11 10.40
CA PHE A 48 -2.16 -1.45 9.60
C PHE A 48 -2.53 -1.53 8.11
N LYS A 49 -1.53 -1.38 7.25
CA LYS A 49 -1.66 -1.56 5.80
C LYS A 49 -0.89 -2.77 5.31
N ARG A 50 -1.42 -3.44 4.29
CA ARG A 50 -0.75 -4.50 3.54
C ARG A 50 -0.77 -4.13 2.06
N ARG A 51 0.36 -4.30 1.39
CA ARG A 51 0.47 -4.12 -0.06
C ARG A 51 1.22 -5.30 -0.66
N TYR A 52 0.78 -5.74 -1.83
CA TYR A 52 1.48 -6.72 -2.65
C TYR A 52 1.54 -6.20 -4.07
N THR A 53 2.76 -6.06 -4.59
CA THR A 53 3.03 -5.62 -5.96
C THR A 53 3.89 -6.67 -6.64
N SER A 54 3.38 -7.29 -7.71
CA SER A 54 4.14 -8.26 -8.51
C SER A 54 3.59 -8.32 -9.93
N GLY A 55 4.45 -8.08 -10.92
CA GLY A 55 4.03 -7.97 -12.31
C GLY A 55 2.94 -6.90 -12.47
N SER A 56 1.77 -7.31 -12.98
CA SER A 56 0.60 -6.44 -13.14
C SER A 56 -0.34 -6.41 -11.92
N SER A 57 -0.02 -7.15 -10.86
CA SER A 57 -0.84 -7.18 -9.64
C SER A 57 -0.39 -6.08 -8.70
N ASP A 58 -1.33 -5.20 -8.31
CA ASP A 58 -1.19 -4.27 -7.19
C ASP A 58 -2.39 -4.45 -6.27
N SER A 59 -2.18 -5.10 -5.13
CA SER A 59 -3.20 -5.35 -4.12
C SER A 59 -2.87 -4.55 -2.88
N PHE A 60 -3.85 -3.80 -2.37
CA PHE A 60 -3.69 -3.01 -1.17
C PHE A 60 -4.91 -3.19 -0.25
N ALA A 61 -4.66 -3.33 1.05
CA ALA A 61 -5.70 -3.32 2.08
C ALA A 61 -5.28 -2.43 3.26
N LEU A 62 -6.18 -1.54 3.69
CA LEU A 62 -6.13 -0.86 4.98
C LEU A 62 -7.03 -1.60 5.96
N VAL A 63 -6.49 -2.02 7.09
CA VAL A 63 -7.20 -2.73 8.14
C VAL A 63 -7.26 -1.85 9.38
N THR A 64 -8.43 -1.71 10.00
CA THR A 64 -8.57 -1.08 11.32
C THR A 64 -9.54 -1.85 12.22
N VAL A 65 -9.16 -1.99 13.48
CA VAL A 65 -9.92 -2.69 14.52
C VAL A 65 -10.29 -1.70 15.61
N THR A 66 -11.53 -1.75 16.10
CA THR A 66 -12.07 -0.96 17.23
C THR A 66 -12.18 0.56 17.01
N GLY A 67 -11.10 1.22 16.60
CA GLY A 67 -10.96 2.68 16.57
C GLY A 67 -10.96 3.28 15.16
N ALA A 68 -11.15 4.59 15.11
CA ALA A 68 -10.97 5.36 13.88
C ALA A 68 -9.50 5.33 13.45
N ALA A 69 -9.27 5.46 12.15
CA ALA A 69 -7.93 5.56 11.61
C ALA A 69 -7.86 6.54 10.44
N ALA A 70 -6.72 7.19 10.26
CA ALA A 70 -6.39 7.86 9.01
C ALA A 70 -5.09 7.29 8.46
N CYS A 71 -5.03 7.11 7.15
CA CYS A 71 -3.88 6.57 6.44
C CYS A 71 -3.44 7.55 5.34
N THR A 72 -2.15 7.72 5.16
CA THR A 72 -1.52 8.54 4.10
C THR A 72 -0.47 7.74 3.34
N GLY A 73 -0.12 8.18 2.13
CA GLY A 73 0.88 7.51 1.31
C GLY A 73 0.36 6.16 0.81
N ILE A 74 -0.88 6.16 0.32
CA ILE A 74 -1.53 4.99 -0.26
C ILE A 74 -1.85 5.25 -1.75
N PRO A 75 -2.03 4.20 -2.56
CA PRO A 75 -2.43 4.36 -3.95
C PRO A 75 -3.76 5.11 -4.09
N ASN A 76 -3.88 5.90 -5.16
CA ASN A 76 -5.17 6.45 -5.56
C ASN A 76 -6.04 5.34 -6.18
N GLY A 77 -7.35 5.45 -6.00
CA GLY A 77 -8.30 4.51 -6.57
C GLY A 77 -9.57 4.37 -5.74
N THR A 78 -10.37 3.37 -6.09
CA THR A 78 -11.62 3.07 -5.41
C THR A 78 -11.35 2.00 -4.35
N TYR A 79 -11.69 2.31 -3.11
CA TYR A 79 -11.55 1.42 -1.97
C TYR A 79 -12.92 0.95 -1.52
N THR A 80 -13.08 -0.36 -1.37
CA THR A 80 -14.33 -0.93 -0.88
C THR A 80 -14.09 -1.64 0.45
N ASP A 81 -14.90 -1.32 1.46
CA ASP A 81 -14.88 -2.00 2.74
C ASP A 81 -15.48 -3.41 2.61
N ALA A 82 -14.67 -4.43 2.85
CA ALA A 82 -15.10 -5.82 2.80
C ALA A 82 -16.10 -6.19 3.90
N VAL A 83 -16.26 -5.37 4.95
CA VAL A 83 -17.22 -5.62 6.04
C VAL A 83 -18.58 -4.99 5.74
N THR A 84 -18.63 -3.71 5.39
CA THR A 84 -19.90 -2.99 5.20
C THR A 84 -20.33 -2.83 3.75
N GLY A 85 -19.39 -2.91 2.80
CA GLY A 85 -19.59 -2.53 1.41
C GLY A 85 -19.46 -1.03 1.15
N ASP A 86 -19.08 -0.22 2.15
CA ASP A 86 -18.80 1.20 1.97
C ASP A 86 -17.72 1.43 0.90
N VAL A 87 -17.94 2.40 0.01
CA VAL A 87 -17.04 2.70 -1.11
C VAL A 87 -16.48 4.11 -0.95
N LYS A 88 -15.16 4.24 -1.06
CA LYS A 88 -14.44 5.51 -0.97
C LYS A 88 -13.47 5.66 -2.12
N THR A 89 -13.52 6.80 -2.80
CA THR A 89 -12.55 7.16 -3.83
C THR A 89 -11.44 8.00 -3.22
N VAL A 90 -10.20 7.58 -3.41
CA VAL A 90 -8.98 8.28 -2.96
C VAL A 90 -8.29 8.90 -4.16
N THR A 91 -8.03 10.20 -4.09
CA THR A 91 -7.38 10.99 -5.15
C THR A 91 -6.13 11.75 -4.69
N ASP A 92 -5.91 11.83 -3.38
CA ASP A 92 -4.83 12.57 -2.72
C ASP A 92 -3.92 11.66 -1.87
N GLY A 93 -4.01 10.34 -2.06
CA GLY A 93 -3.26 9.36 -1.28
C GLY A 93 -3.62 9.32 0.21
N ARG A 94 -4.83 9.76 0.57
CA ARG A 94 -5.32 9.73 1.96
C ARG A 94 -6.67 9.01 2.08
N LEU A 95 -6.82 8.21 3.13
CA LEU A 95 -8.07 7.54 3.48
C LEU A 95 -8.36 7.64 4.98
N SER A 96 -9.55 8.11 5.32
CA SER A 96 -10.04 8.17 6.69
C SER A 96 -11.13 7.12 6.92
N VAL A 97 -11.01 6.40 8.02
CA VAL A 97 -11.95 5.38 8.49
C VAL A 97 -12.56 5.84 9.82
N SER A 98 -13.89 5.88 9.88
CA SER A 98 -14.62 6.19 11.11
C SER A 98 -14.45 5.06 12.13
N ALA A 99 -14.65 5.37 13.42
CA ALA A 99 -14.52 4.37 14.48
C ALA A 99 -15.55 3.24 14.28
N PRO A 100 -15.13 1.98 14.06
CA PRO A 100 -16.07 0.89 13.80
C PRO A 100 -16.76 0.38 15.08
N GLY A 101 -16.31 0.84 16.25
CA GLY A 101 -16.78 0.39 17.55
C GLY A 101 -15.95 -0.79 18.06
N LYS A 102 -15.91 -0.96 19.40
CA LYS A 102 -15.07 -1.96 20.07
C LYS A 102 -15.31 -3.36 19.50
N GLY A 103 -14.23 -4.01 19.07
CA GLY A 103 -14.24 -5.36 18.51
C GLY A 103 -14.71 -5.47 17.07
N ASN A 104 -15.11 -4.37 16.42
CA ASN A 104 -15.50 -4.37 15.02
C ASN A 104 -14.31 -4.03 14.11
N LEU A 105 -14.43 -4.38 12.83
CA LEU A 105 -13.38 -4.33 11.83
C LEU A 105 -13.84 -3.49 10.62
N ARG A 106 -12.90 -2.78 10.00
CA ARG A 106 -13.05 -2.25 8.63
C ARG A 106 -11.84 -2.68 7.82
N VAL A 107 -12.08 -3.12 6.60
CA VAL A 107 -11.04 -3.54 5.67
C VAL A 107 -11.30 -2.92 4.30
N TYR A 108 -10.67 -1.78 4.04
CA TYR A 108 -10.77 -1.11 2.76
C TYR A 108 -9.76 -1.70 1.77
N VAL A 109 -10.26 -2.33 0.72
CA VAL A 109 -9.46 -2.99 -0.32
C VAL A 109 -9.49 -2.16 -1.59
N LEU A 110 -8.31 -1.85 -2.13
CA LEU A 110 -8.17 -1.16 -3.42
C LEU A 110 -8.75 -2.03 -4.54
N ASN A 111 -9.70 -1.48 -5.30
CA ASN A 111 -10.46 -2.14 -6.36
C ASN A 111 -11.06 -3.48 -5.91
N GLY A 112 -11.44 -3.57 -4.63
CA GLY A 112 -11.96 -4.78 -4.02
C GLY A 112 -13.36 -5.15 -4.51
N PRO A 113 -13.73 -6.44 -4.44
CA PRO A 113 -14.99 -6.95 -5.01
C PRO A 113 -16.26 -6.49 -4.28
N GLY A 114 -16.14 -5.89 -3.09
CA GLY A 114 -17.28 -5.51 -2.27
C GLY A 114 -17.29 -6.15 -0.89
N LYS A 115 -18.43 -5.99 -0.21
CA LYS A 115 -18.74 -6.68 1.05
C LYS A 115 -18.64 -8.19 0.87
N ILE A 116 -18.03 -8.86 1.85
CA ILE A 116 -17.93 -10.32 1.92
C ILE A 116 -18.86 -10.81 3.02
N GLY A 117 -19.85 -11.62 2.66
CA GLY A 117 -20.80 -12.22 3.60
C GLY A 117 -21.92 -11.28 4.07
N THR A 118 -22.63 -11.71 5.11
CA THR A 118 -23.76 -10.98 5.72
C THR A 118 -23.38 -10.46 7.10
N ASP A 119 -24.04 -9.38 7.55
CA ASP A 119 -23.76 -8.81 8.87
C ASP A 119 -24.01 -9.82 9.98
N GLY A 120 -23.04 -9.93 10.88
CA GLY A 120 -23.11 -10.78 12.05
C GLY A 120 -22.95 -9.99 13.35
N PRO A 121 -22.95 -10.66 14.51
CA PRO A 121 -22.78 -10.01 15.80
C PRO A 121 -21.43 -9.27 15.93
N TYR A 122 -20.41 -9.70 15.19
CA TYR A 122 -19.01 -9.26 15.36
C TYR A 122 -18.39 -8.63 14.11
N LEU A 123 -19.12 -8.50 13.00
CA LEU A 123 -18.69 -7.84 11.77
C LEU A 123 -19.93 -7.25 11.09
N LYS A 124 -20.09 -5.93 11.22
CA LYS A 124 -21.26 -5.17 10.75
C LYS A 124 -20.90 -3.75 10.36
#